data_AF-A0A2X3VM91-F1
#
_entry.id   AF-A0A2X3VM91-F1
#
_cell.length_a   1.000
_cell.length_b   1.000
_cell.length_c   1.000
_cell.angle_alpha   90.00
_cell.angle_beta   90.00
_cell.angle_gamma   90.00
#
_symmetry.space_group_name_H-M   'P 1'
#
loop_
_entity.id
_entity.type
_entity.pdbx_description
1 polymer ?
#
loop_
_entity_poly.entity_id
_entity_poly.type
_entity_poly.pdbx_seq_one_letter_code
_entity_poly.pdbx_strand_id
1 'polypeptide(L)'
;MKKKILIVITVLVMLGSGGIYMYNKLTKPNFSPKTTKLYQRGFRLLEEQIGTYIKEKYSGIEKIEFSPIYVTGDDDSSMLNAYVRPTIYDKYGNQATLGTQIKKYVPNSFGIEADLVLDFDWSGNEVIELLDSEDNSIDVSNAKELPEEAKLTDAKSIDINIQMLVEDGRLKDVVKDEKGSPEAEIIYNVKLSKEEG
;
A
#
# COMPACT_ATOMS: atom_id res chain seq x y z
N MET A 1 -25.02 -17.62 -43.88
CA MET A 1 -23.78 -16.94 -43.45
C MET A 1 -24.00 -16.03 -42.24
N LYS A 2 -24.99 -15.11 -42.27
CA LYS A 2 -25.30 -14.20 -41.14
C LYS A 2 -25.51 -14.87 -39.77
N LYS A 3 -26.28 -15.98 -39.70
CA LYS A 3 -26.50 -16.73 -38.45
C LYS A 3 -25.23 -17.39 -37.88
N LYS A 4 -24.31 -17.86 -38.73
CA LYS A 4 -23.04 -18.47 -38.30
C LYS A 4 -22.08 -17.41 -37.72
N ILE A 5 -22.02 -16.23 -38.34
CA ILE A 5 -21.25 -15.08 -37.83
C ILE A 5 -21.81 -14.60 -36.48
N LEU A 6 -23.14 -14.53 -36.34
CA LEU A 6 -23.77 -14.16 -35.07
C LEU A 6 -23.41 -15.12 -33.93
N ILE A 7 -23.45 -16.44 -34.18
CA ILE A 7 -23.06 -17.46 -33.19
C ILE A 7 -21.60 -17.29 -32.77
N VAL A 8 -20.68 -17.07 -33.72
CA VAL A 8 -19.26 -16.85 -33.41
C VAL A 8 -19.06 -15.60 -32.57
N ILE A 9 -19.74 -14.49 -32.89
CA ILE A 9 -19.67 -13.26 -32.08
C ILE A 9 -20.21 -13.51 -30.66
N THR A 10 -21.35 -14.19 -30.52
CA THR A 10 -21.92 -14.52 -29.21
C THR A 10 -20.97 -15.36 -28.36
N VAL A 11 -20.34 -16.38 -28.96
CA VAL A 11 -19.36 -17.22 -28.26
C VAL A 11 -18.13 -16.41 -27.84
N LEU A 12 -17.61 -15.53 -28.70
CA LEU A 12 -16.48 -14.66 -28.38
C LEU A 12 -16.82 -13.68 -27.23
N VAL A 13 -18.02 -13.10 -27.24
CA VAL A 13 -18.49 -12.21 -26.16
C VAL A 13 -18.62 -12.97 -24.84
N MET A 14 -19.18 -14.20 -24.85
CA MET A 14 -19.29 -15.03 -23.65
C MET A 14 -17.93 -15.48 -23.10
N LEU A 15 -16.98 -15.86 -23.97
CA LEU A 15 -15.63 -16.23 -23.55
C LEU A 15 -14.88 -15.01 -22.99
N GLY A 16 -15.03 -13.84 -23.62
CA GLY A 16 -14.47 -12.59 -23.13
C GLY A 16 -15.04 -12.17 -21.77
N SER A 17 -16.37 -12.23 -21.60
CA SER A 17 -17.02 -11.88 -20.34
C SER A 17 -16.71 -12.88 -19.22
N GLY A 18 -16.68 -14.18 -19.53
CA GLY A 18 -16.26 -15.22 -18.59
C GLY A 18 -14.81 -15.06 -18.15
N GLY A 19 -13.91 -14.74 -19.08
CA GLY A 19 -12.50 -14.46 -18.78
C GLY A 19 -12.32 -13.24 -17.87
N ILE A 20 -13.00 -12.13 -18.16
CA ILE A 20 -12.95 -10.91 -17.33
C ILE A 20 -13.53 -11.17 -15.94
N TYR A 21 -14.63 -11.91 -15.85
CA TYR A 21 -15.24 -12.29 -14.57
C TYR A 21 -14.26 -13.12 -13.72
N MET A 22 -13.67 -14.16 -14.30
CA MET A 22 -12.69 -15.00 -13.61
C MET A 22 -11.45 -14.21 -13.20
N TYR A 23 -10.93 -13.35 -14.08
CA TYR A 23 -9.80 -12.47 -13.75
C TYR A 23 -10.12 -11.57 -12.55
N ASN A 24 -11.27 -10.88 -12.55
CA ASN A 24 -11.65 -10.02 -11.42
C ASN A 24 -11.85 -10.84 -10.14
N LYS A 25 -12.44 -12.03 -10.22
CA LYS A 25 -12.66 -12.90 -9.05
C LYS A 25 -11.34 -13.38 -8.43
N LEU A 26 -10.33 -13.65 -9.27
CA LEU A 26 -9.01 -14.13 -8.85
C LEU A 26 -8.10 -13.00 -8.35
N THR A 27 -8.22 -11.80 -8.93
CA THR A 27 -7.24 -10.72 -8.66
C THR A 27 -7.76 -9.59 -7.77
N LYS A 28 -9.07 -9.40 -7.64
CA LYS A 28 -9.65 -8.30 -6.85
C LYS A 28 -10.39 -8.82 -5.62
N PRO A 29 -10.29 -8.11 -4.49
CA PRO A 29 -11.00 -8.52 -3.31
C PRO A 29 -12.51 -8.35 -3.45
N ASN A 30 -13.27 -9.24 -2.82
CA ASN A 30 -14.73 -9.23 -2.87
C ASN A 30 -15.36 -8.24 -1.88
N PHE A 31 -14.94 -6.98 -1.94
CA PHE A 31 -15.41 -5.93 -1.05
C PHE A 31 -16.67 -5.24 -1.57
N SER A 32 -17.54 -4.81 -0.66
CA SER A 32 -18.62 -3.89 -0.99
C SER A 32 -18.03 -2.54 -1.44
N PRO A 33 -18.75 -1.75 -2.27
CA PRO A 33 -18.28 -0.40 -2.65
C PRO A 33 -17.95 0.50 -1.44
N LYS A 34 -18.69 0.33 -0.33
CA LYS A 34 -18.48 1.06 0.92
C LYS A 34 -17.15 0.66 1.57
N THR A 35 -16.89 -0.64 1.70
CA THR A 35 -15.63 -1.18 2.24
C THR A 35 -14.44 -0.82 1.35
N THR A 36 -14.58 -0.93 0.02
CA THR A 36 -13.55 -0.49 -0.93
C THR A 36 -13.16 0.96 -0.69
N LYS A 37 -14.15 1.86 -0.54
CA LYS A 37 -13.87 3.28 -0.30
C LYS A 37 -13.13 3.52 1.02
N LEU A 38 -13.52 2.85 2.10
CA LEU A 38 -12.83 2.92 3.39
C LEU A 38 -11.35 2.53 3.25
N TYR A 39 -11.06 1.40 2.61
CA TYR A 39 -9.69 0.92 2.42
C TYR A 39 -8.88 1.89 1.57
N GLN A 40 -9.43 2.33 0.43
CA GLN A 40 -8.73 3.28 -0.43
C GLN A 40 -8.37 4.57 0.30
N ARG A 41 -9.28 5.07 1.15
CA ARG A 41 -9.06 6.31 1.89
C ARG A 41 -8.09 6.13 3.06
N GLY A 42 -8.21 5.04 3.81
CA GLY A 42 -7.28 4.73 4.90
C GLY A 42 -5.87 4.51 4.42
N PHE A 43 -5.69 3.67 3.39
CA PHE A 43 -4.37 3.44 2.79
C PHE A 43 -3.82 4.67 2.12
N ARG A 44 -4.65 5.55 1.55
CA ARG A 44 -4.16 6.85 1.04
C ARG A 44 -3.43 7.64 2.13
N LEU A 45 -4.02 7.74 3.32
CA LEU A 45 -3.44 8.47 4.44
C LEU A 45 -2.20 7.75 5.00
N LEU A 46 -2.21 6.41 5.02
CA LEU A 46 -1.03 5.62 5.40
C LEU A 46 0.14 5.80 4.42
N GLU A 47 -0.12 5.77 3.12
CA GLU A 47 0.90 6.03 2.09
C GLU A 47 1.47 7.45 2.22
N GLU A 48 0.61 8.45 2.52
CA GLU A 48 1.05 9.81 2.82
C GLU A 48 1.93 9.86 4.08
N GLN A 49 1.56 9.14 5.14
CA GLN A 49 2.33 9.08 6.39
C GLN A 49 3.73 8.49 6.17
N ILE A 50 3.80 7.30 5.59
CA ILE A 50 5.06 6.57 5.31
C ILE A 50 5.91 7.36 4.31
N GLY A 51 5.27 7.82 3.22
CA GLY A 51 5.94 8.56 2.15
C GLY A 51 6.54 9.87 2.65
N THR A 52 5.80 10.61 3.49
CA THR A 52 6.27 11.85 4.11
C THR A 52 7.44 11.57 5.03
N TYR A 53 7.36 10.56 5.89
CA TYR A 53 8.45 10.20 6.79
C TYR A 53 9.75 9.90 6.03
N ILE A 54 9.70 9.00 5.05
CA ILE A 54 10.87 8.64 4.25
C ILE A 54 11.42 9.87 3.52
N LYS A 55 10.53 10.65 2.89
CA LYS A 55 10.91 11.86 2.14
C LYS A 55 11.59 12.91 3.03
N GLU A 56 11.10 13.13 4.24
CA GLU A 56 11.62 14.16 5.15
C GLU A 56 12.84 13.69 5.94
N LYS A 57 12.98 12.39 6.22
CA LYS A 57 14.02 11.83 7.09
C LYS A 57 15.16 11.15 6.35
N TYR A 58 15.10 11.01 5.03
CA TYR A 58 16.15 10.38 4.25
C TYR A 58 16.61 11.23 3.06
N SER A 59 17.90 11.53 3.04
CA SER A 59 18.60 12.02 1.87
C SER A 59 18.93 10.87 0.91
N GLY A 60 19.08 11.19 -0.38
CA GLY A 60 19.49 10.23 -1.41
C GLY A 60 18.34 9.50 -2.11
N ILE A 61 17.09 9.82 -1.74
CA ILE A 61 15.88 9.29 -2.38
C ILE A 61 15.55 10.11 -3.63
N GLU A 62 15.23 9.42 -4.72
CA GLU A 62 14.72 10.02 -5.96
C GLU A 62 13.20 9.88 -6.05
N LYS A 63 12.68 8.70 -5.70
CA LYS A 63 11.26 8.37 -5.82
C LYS A 63 10.84 7.35 -4.76
N ILE A 64 9.60 7.45 -4.30
CA ILE A 64 8.92 6.47 -3.46
C ILE A 64 7.67 6.04 -4.21
N GLU A 65 7.48 4.75 -4.42
CA GLU A 65 6.34 4.19 -5.15
C GLU A 65 5.65 3.11 -4.33
N PHE A 66 4.34 3.23 -4.16
CA PHE A 66 3.55 2.25 -3.42
C PHE A 66 2.99 1.18 -4.35
N SER A 67 3.04 -0.06 -3.88
CA SER A 67 2.30 -1.17 -4.48
C SER A 67 0.78 -0.93 -4.41
N PRO A 68 -0.03 -1.73 -5.14
CA PRO A 68 -1.43 -1.89 -4.77
C PRO A 68 -1.57 -2.28 -3.29
N ILE A 69 -2.75 -2.02 -2.73
CA ILE A 69 -3.19 -2.56 -1.44
C ILE A 69 -3.45 -4.04 -1.63
N TYR A 70 -2.58 -4.87 -1.07
CA TYR A 70 -2.73 -6.32 -1.06
C TYR A 70 -3.68 -6.71 0.06
N VAL A 71 -4.76 -7.39 -0.29
CA VAL A 71 -5.78 -7.90 0.62
C VAL A 71 -5.65 -9.42 0.66
N THR A 72 -5.58 -9.95 1.87
CA THR A 72 -5.54 -11.39 2.11
C THR A 72 -6.69 -11.80 3.01
N GLY A 73 -7.16 -13.03 2.84
CA GLY A 73 -8.22 -13.60 3.67
C GLY A 73 -9.64 -13.16 3.32
N ASP A 74 -9.89 -12.62 2.13
CA ASP A 74 -11.23 -12.25 1.66
C ASP A 74 -12.01 -13.42 0.99
N ASP A 75 -11.35 -14.58 0.84
CA ASP A 75 -11.92 -15.85 0.35
C ASP A 75 -12.34 -16.77 1.52
N ASP A 76 -13.30 -16.31 2.33
CA ASP A 76 -13.87 -17.04 3.48
C ASP A 76 -12.86 -17.39 4.62
N SER A 77 -11.69 -16.75 4.65
CA SER A 77 -10.75 -16.82 5.78
C SER A 77 -11.30 -16.08 7.00
N SER A 78 -10.94 -16.53 8.21
CA SER A 78 -11.36 -15.88 9.46
C SER A 78 -10.56 -14.61 9.78
N MET A 79 -9.42 -14.38 9.14
CA MET A 79 -8.57 -13.21 9.38
C MET A 79 -8.32 -12.49 8.05
N LEU A 80 -8.91 -11.31 7.93
CA LEU A 80 -8.70 -10.38 6.83
C LEU A 80 -7.53 -9.48 7.20
N ASN A 81 -6.52 -9.41 6.33
CA ASN A 81 -5.40 -8.48 6.47
C ASN A 81 -5.24 -7.68 5.17
N ALA A 82 -4.74 -6.45 5.26
CA ALA A 82 -4.34 -5.67 4.10
C ALA A 82 -3.07 -4.89 4.35
N TYR A 83 -2.22 -4.78 3.33
CA TYR A 83 -0.94 -4.08 3.42
C TYR A 83 -0.49 -3.50 2.07
N VAL A 84 0.46 -2.57 2.12
CA VAL A 84 1.18 -2.01 0.97
C VAL A 84 2.68 -2.26 1.11
N ARG A 85 3.41 -2.12 -0.01
CA ARG A 85 4.86 -2.24 -0.10
C ARG A 85 5.44 -0.95 -0.69
N PRO A 86 6.08 -0.10 0.12
CA PRO A 86 6.83 1.04 -0.37
C PRO A 86 8.08 0.57 -1.12
N THR A 87 8.30 1.06 -2.33
CA THR A 87 9.55 0.88 -3.08
C THR A 87 10.29 2.20 -3.16
N ILE A 88 11.52 2.21 -2.65
CA ILE A 88 12.41 3.35 -2.68
C ILE A 88 13.33 3.24 -3.89
N TYR A 89 13.50 4.34 -4.61
CA TYR A 89 14.47 4.51 -5.67
C TYR A 89 15.54 5.50 -5.20
N ASP A 90 16.80 5.11 -5.30
CA ASP A 90 17.91 6.02 -5.03
C ASP A 90 18.29 6.82 -6.28
N LYS A 91 19.11 7.86 -6.09
CA LYS A 91 19.59 8.74 -7.18
C LYS A 91 20.55 8.09 -8.18
N TYR A 92 20.84 6.79 -8.01
CA TYR A 92 21.74 6.02 -8.88
C TYR A 92 20.97 5.01 -9.74
N GLY A 93 19.64 5.03 -9.69
CA GLY A 93 18.79 4.11 -10.43
C GLY A 93 18.64 2.73 -9.80
N ASN A 94 19.07 2.54 -8.54
CA ASN A 94 18.73 1.32 -7.79
C ASN A 94 17.36 1.48 -7.15
N GLN A 95 16.69 0.36 -6.92
CA GLN A 95 15.42 0.31 -6.23
C GLN A 95 15.37 -0.82 -5.21
N ALA A 96 14.66 -0.58 -4.12
CA ALA A 96 14.43 -1.59 -3.10
C ALA A 96 13.06 -1.45 -2.45
N THR A 97 12.38 -2.58 -2.28
CA THR A 97 11.04 -2.66 -1.71
C THR A 97 11.13 -3.00 -0.22
N LEU A 98 10.53 -2.14 0.60
CA LEU A 98 10.40 -2.34 2.04
C LEU A 98 9.39 -3.46 2.33
N GLY A 99 9.53 -4.10 3.48
CA GLY A 99 8.70 -5.23 3.89
C GLY A 99 9.08 -6.56 3.23
N THR A 100 10.02 -6.56 2.28
CA THR A 100 10.53 -7.79 1.65
C THR A 100 11.66 -8.39 2.47
N GLN A 101 11.77 -9.73 2.47
CA GLN A 101 12.82 -10.43 3.21
C GLN A 101 14.21 -9.99 2.74
N ILE A 102 15.09 -9.69 3.69
CA ILE A 102 16.49 -9.33 3.43
C ILE A 102 17.37 -10.35 4.15
N LYS A 103 17.97 -11.27 3.38
CA LYS A 103 18.70 -12.41 3.93
C LYS A 103 17.83 -13.19 4.94
N LYS A 104 18.12 -13.08 6.24
CA LYS A 104 17.37 -13.74 7.33
C LYS A 104 16.42 -12.80 8.07
N TYR A 105 16.46 -11.51 7.80
CA TYR A 105 15.57 -10.52 8.40
C TYR A 105 14.25 -10.50 7.63
N VAL A 106 13.15 -10.59 8.37
CA VAL A 106 11.78 -10.46 7.85
C VAL A 106 11.21 -9.17 8.43
N PRO A 107 11.12 -8.08 7.65
CA PRO A 107 10.54 -6.83 8.12
C PRO A 107 9.02 -6.94 8.31
N ASN A 108 8.45 -6.02 9.07
CA ASN A 108 6.99 -5.90 9.21
C ASN A 108 6.33 -5.51 7.88
N SER A 109 5.07 -5.90 7.70
CA SER A 109 4.20 -5.34 6.67
C SER A 109 3.77 -3.92 7.04
N PHE A 110 3.39 -3.12 6.04
CA PHE A 110 2.86 -1.77 6.22
C PHE A 110 1.36 -1.77 5.95
N GLY A 111 0.53 -1.68 6.98
CA GLY A 111 -0.91 -1.82 6.80
C GLY A 111 -1.71 -2.09 8.06
N ILE A 112 -2.81 -2.81 7.87
CA ILE A 112 -3.68 -3.23 8.98
C ILE A 112 -2.87 -4.15 9.91
N GLU A 113 -3.19 -4.12 11.21
CA GLU A 113 -2.49 -4.79 12.32
C GLU A 113 -1.27 -4.04 12.89
N ALA A 114 -0.56 -3.24 12.08
CA ALA A 114 0.68 -2.59 12.51
C ALA A 114 0.62 -1.06 12.45
N ASP A 115 -0.05 -0.47 11.45
CA ASP A 115 0.04 0.97 11.18
C ASP A 115 -1.34 1.64 11.00
N LEU A 116 -2.37 0.84 10.71
CA LEU A 116 -3.68 1.34 10.28
C LEU A 116 -4.83 0.56 10.90
N VAL A 117 -5.82 1.27 11.43
CA VAL A 117 -7.11 0.72 11.84
C VAL A 117 -8.19 1.22 10.88
N LEU A 118 -9.01 0.29 10.39
CA LEU A 118 -10.15 0.57 9.52
C LEU A 118 -11.39 -0.13 10.06
N ASP A 119 -12.43 0.64 10.36
CA ASP A 119 -13.71 0.09 10.82
C ASP A 119 -14.89 0.99 10.41
N PHE A 120 -16.09 0.60 10.81
CA PHE A 120 -17.28 1.43 10.80
C PHE A 120 -17.83 1.58 12.22
N ASP A 121 -18.19 2.81 12.60
CA ASP A 121 -18.89 3.04 13.86
C ASP A 121 -20.31 2.44 13.84
N TRP A 122 -21.02 2.52 14.98
CA TRP A 122 -22.38 1.96 15.10
C TRP A 122 -23.41 2.67 14.20
N SER A 123 -23.12 3.88 13.75
CA SER A 123 -23.91 4.63 12.78
C SER A 123 -23.52 4.31 11.33
N GLY A 124 -22.49 3.51 11.13
CA GLY A 124 -21.93 3.15 9.84
C GLY A 124 -21.01 4.19 9.22
N ASN A 125 -20.51 5.17 9.98
CA ASN A 125 -19.49 6.11 9.50
C ASN A 125 -18.11 5.43 9.47
N GLU A 126 -17.25 5.88 8.55
CA GLU A 126 -15.87 5.40 8.43
C GLU A 126 -15.09 5.75 9.71
N VAL A 127 -14.36 4.78 10.26
CA VAL A 127 -13.34 4.98 11.30
C VAL A 127 -11.99 4.66 10.69
N ILE A 128 -11.08 5.63 10.70
CA ILE A 128 -9.71 5.50 10.19
C ILE A 128 -8.77 6.03 11.24
N GLU A 129 -7.89 5.17 11.76
CA GLU A 129 -6.86 5.58 12.71
C GLU A 129 -5.48 5.19 12.18
N LEU A 130 -4.54 6.14 12.23
CA LEU A 130 -3.13 5.88 11.96
C LEU A 130 -2.39 5.76 13.28
N LEU A 131 -1.42 4.85 13.35
CA LEU A 131 -0.54 4.78 14.50
C LEU A 131 0.57 5.85 14.37
N ASP A 132 0.83 6.58 15.45
CA ASP A 132 1.94 7.53 15.54
C ASP A 132 3.26 6.83 15.91
N SER A 133 4.32 7.60 16.12
CA SER A 133 5.65 7.09 16.48
C SER A 133 5.72 6.42 17.87
N GLU A 134 4.70 6.60 18.70
CA GLU A 134 4.57 6.01 20.04
C GLU A 134 3.49 4.90 20.08
N ASP A 135 3.05 4.42 18.92
CA ASP A 135 1.98 3.43 18.73
C ASP A 135 0.61 3.90 19.24
N ASN A 136 0.37 5.21 19.38
CA ASN A 136 -0.95 5.76 19.71
C ASN A 136 -1.81 5.86 18.44
N SER A 137 -3.09 5.49 18.55
CA SER A 137 -4.08 5.72 17.51
C SER A 137 -4.41 7.21 17.38
N ILE A 138 -4.20 7.77 16.19
CA ILE A 138 -4.65 9.10 15.78
C ILE A 138 -5.86 8.96 14.85
N ASP A 139 -7.02 9.43 15.31
CA ASP A 139 -8.25 9.44 14.50
C ASP A 139 -8.13 10.44 13.34
N VAL A 140 -8.13 9.90 12.13
CA VAL A 140 -8.08 10.66 10.87
C VAL A 140 -9.33 10.42 10.01
N SER A 141 -10.42 9.96 10.63
CA SER A 141 -11.68 9.59 9.98
C SER A 141 -12.31 10.71 9.17
N ASN A 142 -12.02 11.98 9.46
CA ASN A 142 -12.51 13.14 8.71
C ASN A 142 -11.44 13.84 7.86
N ALA A 143 -10.19 13.35 7.89
CA ALA A 143 -9.07 13.95 7.17
C ALA A 143 -9.15 13.69 5.66
N LYS A 144 -8.86 14.70 4.84
CA LYS A 144 -8.75 14.54 3.38
C LYS A 144 -7.33 14.19 2.93
N GLU A 145 -6.36 14.68 3.69
CA GLU A 145 -4.91 14.53 3.52
C GLU A 145 -4.34 14.29 4.92
N LEU A 146 -3.12 13.75 4.99
CA LEU A 146 -2.43 13.47 6.24
C LEU A 146 -2.36 14.73 7.15
N PRO A 147 -2.97 14.71 8.34
CA PRO A 147 -2.86 15.82 9.27
C PRO A 147 -1.49 15.85 9.95
N GLU A 148 -1.05 17.04 10.39
CA GLU A 148 0.29 17.23 10.98
C GLU A 148 0.51 16.35 12.22
N GLU A 149 -0.52 16.18 13.05
CA GLU A 149 -0.49 15.34 14.25
C GLU A 149 -0.30 13.84 13.95
N ALA A 150 -0.62 13.40 12.73
CA ALA A 150 -0.43 12.00 12.31
C ALA A 150 0.93 11.78 11.64
N LYS A 151 1.76 12.81 11.42
CA LYS A 151 3.09 12.63 10.84
C LYS A 151 4.00 11.88 11.81
N LEU A 152 4.73 10.90 11.28
CA LEU A 152 5.73 10.18 12.06
C LEU A 152 6.93 11.09 12.34
N THR A 153 7.37 11.11 13.59
CA THR A 153 8.60 11.78 14.02
C THR A 153 9.77 10.81 14.11
N ASP A 154 9.46 9.55 14.44
CA ASP A 154 10.34 8.38 14.37
C ASP A 154 9.60 7.15 13.81
N ALA A 155 10.32 6.22 13.20
CA ALA A 155 9.74 5.01 12.61
C ALA A 155 10.76 3.87 12.54
N LYS A 156 11.06 3.29 13.70
CA LYS A 156 12.09 2.26 13.85
C LYS A 156 11.98 1.08 12.87
N SER A 157 10.76 0.65 12.54
CA SER A 157 10.54 -0.43 11.56
C SER A 157 11.02 -0.03 10.15
N ILE A 158 10.65 1.17 9.70
CA ILE A 158 11.11 1.76 8.43
C ILE A 158 12.64 1.93 8.47
N ASP A 159 13.16 2.46 9.58
CA ASP A 159 14.58 2.76 9.71
C ASP A 159 15.47 1.53 9.59
N ILE A 160 15.14 0.49 10.35
CA ILE A 160 15.87 -0.78 10.31
C ILE A 160 15.77 -1.38 8.92
N ASN A 161 14.59 -1.34 8.29
CA ASN A 161 14.43 -1.88 6.96
C ASN A 161 15.30 -1.16 5.92
N ILE A 162 15.32 0.17 5.89
CA ILE A 162 16.15 0.96 4.96
C ILE A 162 17.63 0.73 5.26
N GLN A 163 18.04 0.75 6.53
CA GLN A 163 19.42 0.46 6.93
C GLN A 163 19.88 -0.90 6.38
N MET A 164 19.07 -1.95 6.57
CA MET A 164 19.42 -3.28 6.06
C MET A 164 19.50 -3.34 4.54
N LEU A 165 18.67 -2.57 3.81
CA LEU A 165 18.75 -2.49 2.34
C LEU A 165 20.03 -1.79 1.86
N VAL A 166 20.48 -0.75 2.58
CA VAL A 166 21.74 -0.07 2.31
C VAL A 166 22.94 -0.98 2.64
N GLU A 167 22.93 -1.64 3.80
CA GLU A 167 23.98 -2.59 4.20
C GLU A 167 24.06 -3.82 3.27
N ASP A 168 22.93 -4.24 2.69
CA ASP A 168 22.88 -5.30 1.68
C ASP A 168 23.36 -4.83 0.29
N GLY A 169 23.59 -3.52 0.11
CA GLY A 169 24.02 -2.92 -1.16
C GLY A 169 22.90 -2.78 -2.19
N ARG A 170 21.63 -2.91 -1.80
CA ARG A 170 20.46 -2.71 -2.68
C ARG A 170 20.13 -1.24 -2.91
N LEU A 171 20.50 -0.38 -1.96
CA LEU A 171 20.38 1.07 -2.02
C LEU A 171 21.76 1.71 -1.82
N LYS A 172 22.00 2.83 -2.48
CA LYS A 172 23.26 3.58 -2.46
C LYS A 172 23.06 5.03 -2.05
N ASP A 173 23.91 5.49 -1.13
CA ASP A 173 23.91 6.83 -0.51
C ASP A 173 22.54 7.31 -0.01
N VAL A 174 21.69 6.37 0.42
CA VAL A 174 20.48 6.67 1.18
C VAL A 174 20.87 6.82 2.64
N VAL A 175 20.66 8.01 3.22
CA VAL A 175 21.16 8.40 4.55
C VAL A 175 20.04 9.02 5.37
N LYS A 176 19.85 8.54 6.61
CA LYS A 176 18.90 9.16 7.56
C LYS A 176 19.47 10.49 8.04
N ASP A 177 18.80 11.59 7.73
CA ASP A 177 19.16 12.94 8.16
C ASP A 177 17.96 13.89 8.12
N GLU A 178 18.14 15.11 8.65
CA GLU A 178 17.09 16.14 8.68
C GLU A 178 16.95 16.90 7.35
N LYS A 179 17.85 16.68 6.38
CA LYS A 179 17.76 17.36 5.08
C LYS A 179 16.68 16.73 4.22
N GLY A 180 16.53 15.41 4.34
CA GLY A 180 15.59 14.64 3.56
C GLY A 180 15.84 14.73 2.05
N SER A 181 14.82 14.38 1.28
CA SER A 181 14.81 14.44 -0.18
C SER A 181 13.61 15.27 -0.65
N PRO A 182 13.64 16.61 -0.53
CA PRO A 182 12.50 17.48 -0.82
C PRO A 182 11.97 17.33 -2.26
N GLU A 183 12.86 17.00 -3.19
CA GLU A 183 12.53 16.78 -4.61
C GLU A 183 12.06 15.35 -4.92
N ALA A 184 12.05 14.43 -3.95
CA ALA A 184 11.61 13.07 -4.19
C ALA A 184 10.13 13.02 -4.56
N GLU A 185 9.81 12.29 -5.63
CA GLU A 185 8.43 12.04 -6.05
C GLU A 185 7.82 10.93 -5.18
N ILE A 186 6.54 11.08 -4.83
CA ILE A 186 5.76 10.04 -4.15
C ILE A 186 4.63 9.60 -5.08
N ILE A 187 4.66 8.33 -5.50
CA ILE A 187 3.64 7.70 -6.32
C ILE A 187 2.75 6.82 -5.44
N TYR A 188 1.54 7.28 -5.22
CA TYR A 188 0.50 6.64 -4.43
C TYR A 188 -0.30 5.61 -5.24
N ASN A 189 -0.81 4.55 -4.60
CA ASN A 189 -1.52 3.48 -5.30
C ASN A 189 -2.60 2.76 -4.48
N VAL A 190 -3.75 3.40 -4.39
CA VAL A 190 -4.94 2.87 -3.69
C VAL A 190 -5.74 1.81 -4.48
N LYS A 191 -5.10 1.07 -5.40
CA LYS A 191 -5.76 -0.05 -6.08
C LYS A 191 -5.74 -1.27 -5.16
N LEU A 192 -6.86 -1.99 -5.06
CA LEU A 192 -6.94 -3.23 -4.30
C LEU A 192 -6.56 -4.44 -5.17
N SER A 193 -5.77 -5.36 -4.62
CA SER A 193 -5.32 -6.61 -5.25
C SER A 193 -5.34 -7.77 -4.24
N LYS A 194 -5.59 -9.00 -4.67
CA LYS A 194 -5.49 -10.23 -3.85
C LYS A 194 -4.08 -10.81 -3.80
N GLU A 195 -3.24 -10.48 -4.77
CA GLU A 195 -1.90 -11.06 -4.93
C GLU A 195 -0.85 -9.95 -4.85
N GLU A 196 0.25 -10.25 -4.16
CA GLU A 196 1.50 -9.51 -4.25
C GLU A 196 2.13 -9.78 -5.62
N GLY A 197 2.22 -8.73 -6.46
CA GLY A 197 2.60 -8.83 -7.87
C GLY A 197 4.08 -9.15 -8.12
#